data_AF-A0A923IT80-F1
#
_entry.id   AF-A0A923IT80-F1
#
_cell.length_a   1.000
_cell.length_b   1.000
_cell.length_c   1.000
_cell.angle_alpha   90.00
_cell.angle_beta   90.00
_cell.angle_gamma   90.00
#
_symmetry.space_group_name_H-M   'P 1'
#
loop_
_entity.id
_entity.type
_entity.pdbx_description
1 polymer ?
#
loop_
_entity_poly.entity_id
_entity_poly.type
_entity_poly.pdbx_seq_one_letter_code
_entity_poly.pdbx_strand_id
1 'polypeptide(L)'
;MKQKTDYIFFGLTGLIIVNTIIQSQLYNYALSINNYLSFVAWPIALFLRLKNYKVRRYPLAFLLILATINIFNFGLGAMKLSFSIGDISSIPAERPGVNPIILLILIAYYFVNKKSINRILNNTFRGTPEERKVEYQKTVDFYLNKFNSCNKEELKDILKDFNDYPEPAKIALRQIQLKNDNA
;
A
#
# COMPACT_ATOMS: atom_id res chain seq x y z
N MET A 1 -7.11 5.75 -21.95
CA MET A 1 -6.25 6.91 -21.55
C MET A 1 -5.33 6.67 -20.35
N LYS A 2 -5.69 5.88 -19.32
CA LYS A 2 -4.90 5.70 -18.07
C LYS A 2 -3.53 5.00 -18.19
N GLN A 3 -3.16 4.49 -19.36
CA GLN A 3 -1.84 3.86 -19.57
C GLN A 3 -0.76 4.87 -19.96
N LYS A 4 -1.15 6.01 -20.55
CA LYS A 4 -0.23 7.08 -20.98
C LYS A 4 0.23 7.96 -19.80
N THR A 5 -0.60 8.08 -18.77
CA THR A 5 -0.34 8.97 -17.63
C THR A 5 0.92 8.61 -16.87
N ASP A 6 1.22 7.33 -16.67
CA ASP A 6 2.43 6.96 -15.91
C ASP A 6 3.74 7.31 -16.67
N TYR A 7 3.72 7.40 -18.01
CA TYR A 7 4.88 7.87 -18.77
C TYR A 7 5.18 9.34 -18.49
N ILE A 8 4.16 10.12 -18.10
CA ILE A 8 4.33 11.49 -17.63
C ILE A 8 5.13 11.48 -16.32
N PHE A 9 4.82 10.56 -15.40
CA PHE A 9 5.56 10.43 -14.14
C PHE A 9 6.99 9.90 -14.35
N PHE A 10 7.19 8.95 -15.28
CA PHE A 10 8.53 8.55 -15.71
C PHE A 10 9.30 9.72 -16.34
N GLY A 11 8.65 10.52 -17.18
CA GLY A 11 9.24 11.72 -17.78
C GLY A 11 9.61 12.77 -16.73
N LEU A 12 8.72 13.06 -15.78
CA LEU A 12 8.97 13.98 -14.67
C LEU A 12 10.17 13.54 -13.82
N THR A 13 10.19 12.28 -13.40
CA THR A 13 11.33 11.73 -12.65
C THR A 13 12.63 11.71 -13.47
N GLY A 14 12.54 11.42 -14.77
CA GLY A 14 13.67 11.49 -15.69
C GLY A 14 14.21 12.91 -15.85
N LEU A 15 13.35 13.92 -15.95
CA LEU A 15 13.74 15.34 -15.99
C LEU A 15 14.47 15.75 -14.71
N ILE A 16 14.01 15.29 -13.56
CA ILE A 16 14.68 15.55 -12.28
C ILE A 16 16.08 14.90 -12.28
N ILE A 17 16.22 13.66 -12.74
CA ILE A 17 17.53 12.98 -12.87
C ILE A 17 18.47 13.77 -13.78
N VAL A 18 18.01 14.18 -14.97
CA VAL A 18 18.83 14.92 -15.93
C VAL A 18 19.26 16.26 -15.33
N ASN A 19 18.34 16.99 -14.70
CA ASN A 19 18.66 18.25 -14.01
C ASN A 19 19.71 18.04 -12.90
N THR A 20 19.60 16.96 -12.13
CA THR A 20 20.56 16.57 -11.08
C THR A 20 21.95 16.30 -11.66
N ILE A 21 22.05 15.58 -12.78
CA ILE A 21 23.32 15.32 -13.46
C ILE A 21 23.93 16.63 -13.95
N ILE A 22 23.15 17.49 -14.62
CA ILE A 22 23.61 18.79 -15.12
C ILE A 22 24.13 19.66 -13.98
N GLN A 23 23.37 19.79 -12.89
CA GLN A 23 23.79 20.58 -11.74
C GLN A 23 25.03 20.00 -11.05
N SER A 24 25.19 18.67 -10.98
CA SER A 24 26.41 18.04 -10.45
C SER A 24 27.65 18.45 -11.25
N GLN A 25 27.54 18.48 -12.58
CA GLN A 25 28.63 18.88 -13.47
C GLN A 25 28.90 20.40 -13.43
N LEU A 26 27.85 21.23 -13.40
CA LEU A 26 28.00 22.70 -13.42
C LEU A 26 28.53 23.27 -12.10
N TYR A 27 28.12 22.69 -10.97
CA TYR A 27 28.41 23.25 -9.64
C TYR A 27 29.35 22.37 -8.81
N ASN A 28 29.93 21.31 -9.40
CA ASN A 28 30.81 20.34 -8.73
C ASN A 28 30.20 19.71 -7.46
N TYR A 29 28.88 19.53 -7.42
CA TYR A 29 28.23 18.81 -6.32
C TYR A 29 28.53 17.31 -6.41
N ALA A 30 29.03 16.75 -5.30
CA ALA A 30 29.22 15.31 -5.15
C ALA A 30 27.85 14.59 -5.08
N LEU A 31 27.68 13.56 -5.90
CA LEU A 31 26.49 12.71 -5.88
C LEU A 31 26.59 11.68 -4.76
N SER A 32 25.49 11.47 -4.03
CA SER A 32 25.41 10.44 -2.99
C SER A 32 25.19 9.05 -3.59
N ILE A 33 25.44 8.00 -2.79
CA ILE A 33 25.12 6.62 -3.18
C ILE A 33 23.63 6.45 -3.54
N ASN A 34 22.75 7.18 -2.86
CA ASN A 34 21.31 7.19 -3.09
C ASN A 34 20.97 7.73 -4.49
N ASN A 35 21.75 8.68 -5.02
CA ASN A 35 21.58 9.19 -6.38
C ASN A 35 21.95 8.13 -7.42
N TYR A 36 23.09 7.46 -7.26
CA TYR A 36 23.51 6.40 -8.18
C TYR A 36 22.52 5.23 -8.19
N LEU A 37 22.05 4.79 -7.01
CA LEU A 37 21.01 3.76 -6.91
C LEU A 37 19.74 4.16 -7.67
N SER A 38 19.34 5.43 -7.58
CA SER A 38 18.17 5.96 -8.28
C SER A 38 18.35 5.96 -9.79
N PHE A 39 19.54 6.34 -10.27
CA PHE A 39 19.86 6.37 -11.70
C PHE A 39 19.90 4.99 -12.32
N VAL A 40 20.20 3.94 -11.54
CA VAL A 40 20.14 2.54 -11.99
C VAL A 40 18.74 1.96 -11.85
N ALA A 41 18.04 2.25 -10.74
CA ALA A 41 16.69 1.75 -10.50
C ALA A 41 15.65 2.31 -11.48
N TRP A 42 15.81 3.58 -11.91
CA TRP A 42 14.90 4.22 -12.86
C TRP A 42 14.82 3.52 -14.23
N PRO A 43 15.92 3.25 -14.95
CA PRO A 43 15.88 2.55 -16.23
C PRO A 43 15.40 1.10 -16.06
N ILE A 44 15.74 0.43 -14.96
CA ILE A 44 15.21 -0.92 -14.66
C ILE A 44 13.68 -0.86 -14.51
N ALA A 45 13.16 0.11 -13.75
CA ALA A 45 11.72 0.30 -13.57
C ALA A 45 11.02 0.61 -14.89
N LEU A 46 11.64 1.43 -15.75
CA LEU A 46 11.14 1.73 -17.09
C LEU A 46 11.13 0.47 -17.97
N PHE A 47 12.19 -0.33 -17.96
CA PHE A 47 12.28 -1.58 -18.72
C PHE A 47 11.23 -2.60 -18.27
N LEU A 48 11.08 -2.82 -16.95
CA LEU A 48 10.08 -3.73 -16.39
C LEU A 48 8.66 -3.34 -16.77
N ARG A 49 8.38 -2.03 -16.86
CA ARG A 49 7.10 -1.51 -17.34
C ARG A 49 6.84 -1.90 -18.80
N LEU A 50 7.85 -1.80 -19.66
CA LEU A 50 7.70 -2.15 -21.08
C LEU A 50 7.43 -3.65 -21.26
N LYS A 51 8.18 -4.50 -20.53
CA LYS A 51 8.15 -5.96 -20.68
C LYS A 51 6.88 -6.63 -20.13
N ASN A 52 6.38 -6.25 -18.95
CA ASN A 52 5.35 -7.03 -18.24
C ASN A 52 3.98 -6.33 -18.14
N TYR A 53 3.01 -6.72 -18.97
CA TYR A 53 1.65 -6.15 -18.98
C TYR A 53 0.92 -6.21 -17.63
N LYS A 54 1.09 -7.30 -16.86
CA LYS A 54 0.39 -7.52 -15.58
C LYS A 54 0.93 -6.66 -14.43
N VAL A 55 2.21 -6.24 -14.50
CA VAL A 55 2.95 -5.64 -13.37
C VAL A 55 3.40 -4.20 -13.68
N ARG A 56 2.90 -3.59 -14.76
CA ARG A 56 3.42 -2.30 -15.32
C ARG A 56 3.47 -1.12 -14.34
N ARG A 57 2.65 -1.13 -13.29
CA ARG A 57 2.45 0.02 -12.39
C ARG A 57 3.22 -0.05 -11.08
N TYR A 58 3.65 -1.26 -10.69
CA TYR A 58 4.34 -1.48 -9.42
C TYR A 58 5.76 -0.91 -9.38
N PRO A 59 6.59 -1.04 -10.44
CA PRO A 59 7.95 -0.53 -10.39
C PRO A 59 8.02 0.97 -10.12
N LEU A 60 7.16 1.76 -10.77
CA LEU A 60 7.10 3.21 -10.56
C LEU A 60 6.57 3.56 -9.16
N ALA A 61 5.51 2.89 -8.70
CA ALA A 61 4.97 3.14 -7.36
C ALA A 61 6.01 2.84 -6.28
N PHE A 62 6.71 1.70 -6.40
CA PHE A 62 7.76 1.29 -5.49
C PHE A 62 8.94 2.29 -5.50
N LEU A 63 9.37 2.69 -6.69
CA LEU A 63 10.43 3.68 -6.86
C LEU A 63 10.06 5.04 -6.25
N LEU A 64 8.83 5.51 -6.41
CA LEU A 64 8.36 6.75 -5.78
C LEU A 64 8.25 6.64 -4.25
N ILE A 65 7.81 5.48 -3.71
CA ILE A 65 7.78 5.24 -2.27
C ILE A 65 9.19 5.27 -1.69
N LEU A 66 10.12 4.50 -2.28
CA LEU A 66 11.53 4.47 -1.85
C LEU A 66 12.18 5.85 -1.97
N ALA A 67 11.81 6.63 -2.99
CA ALA A 67 12.32 7.97 -3.13
C ALA A 67 11.70 8.99 -2.17
N THR A 68 10.48 8.74 -1.70
CA THR A 68 9.84 9.57 -0.67
C THR A 68 10.59 9.47 0.65
N ILE A 69 11.03 8.27 1.03
CA ILE A 69 11.85 8.01 2.23
C ILE A 69 13.35 8.22 2.01
N ASN A 70 13.71 8.82 0.87
CA ASN A 70 15.08 9.18 0.50
C ASN A 70 16.06 8.00 0.40
N ILE A 71 15.58 6.77 0.26
CA ILE A 71 16.42 5.62 -0.14
C ILE A 71 16.86 5.81 -1.60
N PHE A 72 15.97 6.31 -2.44
CA PHE A 72 16.29 6.80 -3.78
C PHE A 72 16.24 8.32 -3.80
N ASN A 73 17.33 8.97 -4.19
CA ASN A 73 17.37 10.41 -4.37
C ASN A 73 17.50 10.78 -5.86
N PHE A 74 16.45 11.38 -6.43
CA PHE A 74 16.48 11.88 -7.80
C PHE A 74 17.07 13.28 -7.93
N GLY A 75 17.14 14.05 -6.83
CA GLY A 75 17.50 15.47 -6.82
C GLY A 75 18.89 15.76 -6.25
N LEU A 76 19.43 16.94 -6.58
CA LEU A 76 20.45 17.62 -5.77
C LEU A 76 19.73 18.67 -4.92
N GLY A 77 19.82 18.57 -3.59
CA GLY A 77 19.28 19.60 -2.71
C GLY A 77 18.61 19.06 -1.45
N ALA A 78 18.95 19.70 -0.34
CA ALA A 78 18.56 19.41 1.03
C ALA A 78 17.08 19.76 1.36
N MET A 79 16.15 19.66 0.41
CA MET A 79 14.72 19.66 0.77
C MET A 79 14.37 18.28 1.31
N LYS A 80 14.80 18.04 2.55
CA LYS A 80 14.51 16.84 3.30
C LYS A 80 13.95 17.27 4.63
N LEU A 81 12.73 16.83 4.92
CA LEU A 81 12.24 16.83 6.28
C LEU A 81 12.95 15.67 6.98
N SER A 82 14.11 15.96 7.59
CA SER A 82 14.87 14.96 8.35
C SER A 82 14.21 14.75 9.70
N PHE A 83 14.01 13.49 10.08
CA PHE A 83 13.70 13.14 11.47
C PHE A 83 15.04 12.99 12.21
N SER A 84 15.35 13.91 13.12
CA SER A 84 16.59 13.84 13.88
C SER A 84 16.48 12.79 14.98
N ILE A 85 17.15 11.65 14.81
CA ILE A 85 17.46 10.70 15.88
C ILE A 85 18.94 10.33 15.72
N GLY A 86 19.81 11.04 16.46
CA GLY A 86 21.23 10.71 16.62
C GLY A 86 22.16 11.07 15.45
N ASP A 87 23.40 11.45 15.79
CA ASP A 87 24.46 11.73 14.83
C ASP A 87 25.08 10.44 14.29
N ILE A 88 24.60 10.00 13.13
CA ILE A 88 25.31 9.02 12.30
C ILE A 88 26.17 9.84 11.33
N SER A 89 27.41 10.12 11.72
CA SER A 89 28.34 11.01 10.99
C SER A 89 29.34 10.27 10.08
N SER A 90 29.32 8.93 10.05
CA SER A 90 30.39 8.13 9.42
C SER A 90 30.03 7.46 8.09
N ILE A 91 28.78 7.58 7.61
CA ILE A 91 28.36 6.94 6.35
C ILE A 91 27.97 8.04 5.35
N PRO A 92 28.52 8.06 4.12
CA PRO A 92 28.09 8.96 3.03
C PRO A 92 26.72 8.57 2.45
N ALA A 93 25.85 7.99 3.29
CA ALA A 93 24.47 7.69 2.99
C ALA A 93 23.62 8.83 3.53
N GLU A 94 22.63 9.23 2.75
CA GLU A 94 21.75 10.30 3.19
C GLU A 94 20.85 9.82 4.33
N ARG A 95 20.69 10.66 5.37
CA ARG A 95 19.78 10.36 6.49
C ARG A 95 18.36 10.08 5.98
N PRO A 96 17.63 9.13 6.60
CA PRO A 96 16.23 8.90 6.28
C PRO A 96 15.44 10.19 6.55
N GLY A 97 14.65 10.60 5.57
CA GLY A 97 13.89 11.85 5.60
C GLY A 97 12.86 11.86 4.49
N VAL A 98 11.92 12.78 4.56
CA VAL A 98 10.86 12.89 3.55
C VAL A 98 11.25 13.92 2.49
N ASN A 99 11.31 13.50 1.23
CA ASN A 99 11.45 14.41 0.10
C ASN A 99 10.06 14.95 -0.31
N PRO A 100 9.75 16.24 -0.06
CA PRO A 100 8.41 16.78 -0.26
C PRO A 100 8.01 16.84 -1.75
N ILE A 101 8.96 17.05 -2.66
CA ILE A 101 8.70 17.07 -4.11
C ILE A 101 8.27 15.67 -4.56
N ILE A 102 9.03 14.64 -4.15
CA ILE A 102 8.70 13.25 -4.50
C ILE A 102 7.39 12.81 -3.83
N LEU A 103 7.13 13.24 -2.59
CA LEU A 103 5.87 12.99 -1.92
C LEU A 103 4.69 13.58 -2.70
N LEU A 104 4.80 14.82 -3.20
CA LEU A 104 3.77 15.43 -4.04
C LEU A 104 3.55 14.66 -5.34
N ILE A 105 4.63 14.21 -5.99
CA ILE A 105 4.55 13.36 -7.19
C ILE A 105 3.86 12.03 -6.87
N LEU A 106 4.16 11.41 -5.73
CA LEU A 106 3.53 10.18 -5.26
C LEU A 106 2.03 10.37 -4.98
N ILE A 107 1.64 11.48 -4.34
CA ILE A 107 0.23 11.83 -4.09
C ILE A 107 -0.50 12.03 -5.43
N ALA A 108 0.08 12.80 -6.36
CA ALA A 108 -0.50 13.00 -7.68
C ALA A 108 -0.64 11.66 -8.44
N TYR A 109 0.37 10.81 -8.37
CA TYR A 109 0.34 9.46 -8.95
C TYR A 109 -0.77 8.60 -8.33
N TYR A 110 -0.95 8.67 -7.00
CA TYR A 110 -2.03 8.00 -6.30
C TYR A 110 -3.40 8.44 -6.80
N PHE A 111 -3.66 9.74 -6.90
CA PHE A 111 -4.96 10.24 -7.36
C PHE A 111 -5.29 9.82 -8.79
N VAL A 112 -4.31 9.88 -9.70
CA VAL A 112 -4.48 9.43 -11.10
C VAL A 112 -4.79 7.92 -11.17
N ASN A 113 -4.20 7.13 -10.27
CA ASN A 113 -4.30 5.68 -10.25
C ASN A 113 -5.15 5.11 -9.10
N LYS A 114 -5.99 5.94 -8.46
CA LYS A 114 -6.71 5.64 -7.21
C LYS A 114 -7.47 4.32 -7.25
N LYS A 115 -8.24 4.07 -8.32
CA LYS A 115 -9.02 2.83 -8.47
C LYS A 115 -8.15 1.57 -8.49
N SER A 116 -7.00 1.61 -9.17
CA SER A 116 -6.11 0.45 -9.26
C SER A 116 -5.32 0.25 -7.97
N ILE A 117 -4.81 1.34 -7.39
CA ILE A 117 -4.05 1.26 -6.13
C ILE A 117 -4.96 0.80 -4.99
N ASN A 118 -6.19 1.33 -4.87
CA ASN A 118 -7.12 0.87 -3.84
C ASN A 118 -7.52 -0.59 -4.03
N ARG A 119 -7.62 -1.10 -5.27
CA ARG A 119 -7.88 -2.52 -5.51
C ARG A 119 -6.73 -3.38 -5.00
N ILE A 120 -5.49 -2.95 -5.25
CA ILE A 120 -4.29 -3.63 -4.77
C ILE A 120 -4.22 -3.60 -3.24
N LEU A 121 -4.33 -2.41 -2.64
CA LEU A 121 -4.30 -2.23 -1.18
C LEU A 121 -5.40 -3.06 -0.51
N ASN A 122 -6.63 -3.05 -1.04
CA ASN A 122 -7.71 -3.85 -0.48
C ASN A 122 -7.43 -5.36 -0.59
N ASN A 123 -6.87 -5.83 -1.70
CA ASN A 123 -6.53 -7.25 -1.86
C ASN A 123 -5.36 -7.67 -0.95
N THR A 124 -4.37 -6.80 -0.75
CA THR A 124 -3.19 -7.09 0.08
C THR A 124 -3.50 -7.02 1.58
N PHE A 125 -4.27 -6.03 2.03
CA PHE A 125 -4.56 -5.83 3.46
C PHE A 125 -5.84 -6.51 3.95
N ARG A 126 -6.82 -6.74 3.07
CA ARG A 126 -8.12 -7.33 3.45
C ARG A 126 -8.38 -8.67 2.77
N GLY A 127 -7.39 -9.24 2.09
CA GLY A 127 -7.56 -10.45 1.30
C GLY A 127 -8.44 -10.26 0.06
N THR A 128 -8.40 -11.26 -0.81
CA THR A 128 -9.27 -11.33 -1.99
C THR A 128 -10.75 -11.38 -1.56
N PRO A 129 -11.69 -11.01 -2.44
CA PRO A 129 -13.12 -11.16 -2.16
C PRO A 129 -13.52 -12.59 -1.80
N GLU A 130 -12.84 -13.59 -2.35
CA GLU A 130 -13.06 -15.00 -2.06
C GLU A 130 -12.55 -15.37 -0.66
N GLU A 131 -11.33 -14.96 -0.31
CA GLU A 131 -10.80 -15.13 1.05
C GLU A 131 -11.70 -14.47 2.09
N ARG A 132 -12.21 -13.27 1.81
CA ARG A 132 -13.16 -12.59 2.71
C ARG A 132 -14.47 -13.35 2.87
N LYS A 133 -15.00 -13.97 1.82
CA LYS A 133 -16.20 -14.82 1.93
C LYS A 133 -15.92 -16.05 2.78
N VAL A 134 -14.77 -16.69 2.58
CA VAL A 134 -14.36 -17.87 3.37
C VAL A 134 -14.16 -17.50 4.83
N GLU A 135 -13.51 -16.37 5.13
CA GLU A 135 -13.29 -15.88 6.49
C GLU A 135 -14.61 -15.48 7.17
N TYR A 136 -15.51 -14.83 6.42
CA TYR A 136 -16.85 -14.52 6.89
C TYR A 136 -17.63 -15.80 7.23
N GLN A 137 -17.61 -16.81 6.34
CA GLN A 137 -18.27 -18.08 6.58
C GLN A 137 -17.69 -18.82 7.79
N LYS A 138 -16.37 -18.86 7.95
CA LYS A 138 -15.72 -19.43 9.15
C LYS A 138 -16.19 -18.75 10.43
N THR A 139 -16.39 -17.44 10.39
CA THR A 139 -16.89 -16.68 11.54
C THR A 139 -18.34 -17.04 11.85
N VAL A 140 -19.19 -17.18 10.82
CA VAL A 140 -20.57 -17.67 10.97
C VAL A 140 -20.57 -19.08 11.57
N ASP A 141 -19.78 -19.99 11.01
CA ASP A 141 -19.70 -21.39 11.47
C ASP A 141 -19.20 -21.49 12.92
N PHE A 142 -18.26 -20.62 13.31
CA PHE A 142 -17.82 -20.50 14.70
C PHE A 142 -18.97 -20.14 15.65
N TYR A 143 -19.76 -19.11 15.31
CA TYR A 143 -20.92 -18.74 16.12
C TYR A 143 -22.00 -19.82 16.11
N LEU A 144 -22.21 -20.48 14.98
CA LEU A 144 -23.18 -21.57 14.83
C LEU A 144 -22.81 -22.75 15.74
N ASN A 145 -21.54 -23.15 15.75
CA ASN A 145 -21.04 -24.17 16.67
C ASN A 145 -21.16 -23.74 18.14
N LYS A 146 -20.82 -22.48 18.45
CA LYS A 146 -20.96 -21.93 19.80
C LYS A 146 -22.42 -21.99 20.28
N PHE A 147 -23.36 -21.53 19.48
CA PHE A 147 -24.78 -21.51 19.85
C PHE A 147 -25.42 -22.90 19.86
N ASN A 148 -24.99 -23.83 19.00
CA ASN A 148 -25.42 -25.22 19.07
C ASN A 148 -24.97 -25.94 20.35
N SER A 149 -23.88 -25.47 20.96
CA SER A 149 -23.40 -26.02 22.25
C SER A 149 -24.10 -25.41 23.47
N CYS A 150 -24.91 -24.35 23.29
CA CYS A 150 -25.67 -23.73 24.37
C CYS A 150 -26.94 -24.52 24.70
N ASN A 151 -27.36 -24.49 25.97
CA ASN A 151 -28.63 -25.05 26.40
C ASN A 151 -29.82 -24.13 26.05
N LYS A 152 -31.06 -24.61 26.19
CA LYS A 152 -32.27 -23.86 25.78
C LYS A 152 -32.47 -22.55 26.58
N GLU A 153 -32.01 -22.50 27.81
CA GLU A 153 -32.15 -21.31 28.67
C GLU A 153 -31.12 -20.24 28.28
N GLU A 154 -29.87 -20.64 28.08
CA GLU A 154 -28.79 -19.78 27.55
C GLU A 154 -29.15 -19.22 26.17
N LEU A 155 -29.74 -20.04 25.30
CA LEU A 155 -30.15 -19.59 23.96
C LEU A 155 -31.26 -18.53 24.03
N LYS A 156 -32.18 -18.65 25.00
CA LYS A 156 -33.23 -17.64 25.25
C LYS A 156 -32.65 -16.30 25.70
N ASP A 157 -31.61 -16.33 26.51
CA ASP A 157 -30.94 -15.11 26.97
C ASP A 157 -30.14 -14.45 25.83
N ILE A 158 -29.42 -15.25 25.02
CA ILE A 158 -28.71 -14.76 23.83
C ILE A 158 -29.66 -14.10 22.82
N LEU A 159 -30.90 -14.61 22.70
CA LEU A 159 -31.90 -14.04 21.80
C LEU A 159 -32.47 -12.69 22.29
N LYS A 160 -32.40 -12.38 23.60
CA LYS A 160 -32.82 -11.07 24.11
C LYS A 160 -31.88 -9.97 23.64
N ASP A 161 -30.59 -10.28 23.54
CA ASP A 161 -29.54 -9.34 23.14
C ASP A 161 -29.17 -9.46 21.65
N PHE A 162 -30.05 -10.06 20.83
CA PHE A 162 -29.79 -10.38 19.41
C PHE A 162 -29.24 -9.18 18.60
N ASN A 163 -29.71 -7.97 18.89
CA ASN A 163 -29.31 -6.78 18.15
C ASN A 163 -27.88 -6.32 18.46
N ASP A 164 -27.35 -6.67 19.63
CA ASP A 164 -26.03 -6.25 20.11
C ASP A 164 -24.91 -7.16 19.58
N TYR A 165 -25.27 -8.32 19.03
CA TYR A 165 -24.33 -9.24 18.42
C TYR A 165 -23.83 -8.73 17.05
N PRO A 166 -22.63 -9.13 16.61
CA PRO A 166 -22.15 -8.83 15.27
C PRO A 166 -22.97 -9.59 14.21
N GLU A 167 -23.07 -9.05 13.00
CA GLU A 167 -23.86 -9.63 11.90
C GLU A 167 -23.62 -11.14 11.63
N PRO A 168 -22.38 -11.67 11.65
CA PRO A 168 -22.15 -13.11 11.50
C PRO A 168 -22.84 -13.96 12.57
N ALA A 169 -22.90 -13.47 13.81
CA ALA A 169 -23.57 -14.14 14.92
C ALA A 169 -25.10 -14.09 14.77
N LYS A 170 -25.65 -12.97 14.28
CA LYS A 170 -27.08 -12.85 13.96
C LYS A 170 -27.51 -13.85 12.90
N ILE A 171 -26.70 -14.04 11.86
CA ILE A 171 -26.95 -15.03 10.81
C ILE A 171 -26.95 -16.45 11.38
N ALA A 172 -25.96 -16.78 12.21
CA ALA A 172 -25.89 -18.09 12.88
C ALA A 172 -27.13 -18.35 13.76
N LEU A 173 -27.57 -17.36 14.55
CA LEU A 173 -28.77 -17.48 15.39
C LEU A 173 -30.05 -17.69 14.57
N ARG A 174 -30.22 -16.97 13.45
CA ARG A 174 -31.37 -17.18 12.54
C ARG A 174 -31.38 -18.58 11.96
N GLN A 175 -30.23 -19.14 11.61
CA GLN A 175 -30.13 -20.50 11.09
C GLN A 175 -30.55 -21.55 12.14
N ILE A 176 -30.23 -21.32 13.42
CA ILE A 176 -30.64 -22.20 14.52
C ILE A 176 -32.15 -22.08 14.79
N GLN A 177 -32.72 -20.88 14.76
CA GLN A 177 -34.17 -20.68 14.89
C GLN A 177 -34.94 -21.43 13.80
N LEU A 178 -34.55 -21.25 12.53
CA LEU A 178 -35.17 -21.95 11.39
C LEU A 178 -35.05 -23.47 11.50
N LYS A 179 -33.97 -24.00 12.08
CA LYS A 179 -33.79 -25.43 12.28
C LYS A 179 -34.70 -25.97 13.39
N ASN A 180 -34.93 -25.20 14.45
CA ASN A 180 -35.81 -25.58 15.56
C ASN A 180 -37.30 -25.42 15.23
N ASP A 181 -37.67 -24.51 14.34
CA ASP A 181 -39.06 -24.33 13.88
C ASP A 181 -39.51 -25.42 12.88
N ASN A 182 -38.55 -26.14 12.27
CA ASN A 182 -38.78 -27.22 11.30
C ASN A 182 -38.58 -28.64 11.89
N ALA A 183 -38.32 -28.76 13.20
CA ALA A 183 -38.08 -30.02 13.91
C ALA A 183 -39.22 -30.32 14.89
#